data_AF-A0A3C0ISD0-F1
#
_entry.id   AF-A0A3C0ISD0-F1
#
_cell.length_a   1.000
_cell.length_b   1.000
_cell.length_c   1.000
_cell.angle_alpha   90.00
_cell.angle_beta   90.00
_cell.angle_gamma   90.00
#
_symmetry.space_group_name_H-M   'P 1'
#
loop_
_entity.id
_entity.type
_entity.pdbx_description
1 polymer ?
#
loop_
_entity_poly.entity_id
_entity_poly.type
_entity_poly.pdbx_seq_one_letter_code
_entity_poly.pdbx_strand_id
1 'polypeptide(L)'
;DYFIPDEAKVSIDKLPATHHNGYVGLVIGAALATKQLPLSKLEALCAAIEQPIVLLGGPEDAVNGQLLADINQEKIFNACGKFKLHESASLVQQAKVI
;
A
#
# COMPACT_ATOMS: atom_id res chain seq x y z
N ASP A 1 5.88 -20.38 1.51
CA ASP A 1 5.74 -20.08 2.93
C ASP A 1 6.76 -19.02 3.30
N TYR A 2 6.34 -17.77 3.53
CA TYR A 2 7.25 -16.68 3.88
C TYR A 2 7.12 -16.41 5.36
N PHE A 3 8.14 -16.79 6.14
CA PHE A 3 8.13 -16.61 7.59
C PHE A 3 8.34 -15.12 7.92
N ILE A 4 7.32 -14.50 8.50
CA ILE A 4 7.38 -13.12 8.95
C ILE A 4 7.63 -13.15 10.46
N PRO A 5 8.82 -12.74 10.93
CA PRO A 5 9.08 -12.67 12.36
C PRO A 5 8.09 -11.71 13.04
N ASP A 6 7.65 -12.02 14.26
CA ASP A 6 6.68 -11.18 15.00
C ASP A 6 7.17 -9.74 15.17
N GLU A 7 8.48 -9.54 15.27
CA GLU A 7 9.14 -8.23 15.33
C GLU A 7 9.01 -7.42 14.02
N ALA A 8 8.80 -8.09 12.89
CA ALA A 8 8.55 -7.47 11.59
C ALA A 8 7.06 -7.33 11.28
N LYS A 9 6.16 -7.72 12.19
CA LYS A 9 4.74 -7.40 12.03
C LYS A 9 4.54 -5.90 12.16
N VAL A 10 4.01 -5.29 11.11
CA VAL A 10 3.69 -3.87 11.14
C VAL A 10 2.49 -3.68 12.05
N SER A 11 2.72 -3.04 13.21
CA SER A 11 1.66 -2.64 14.12
C SER A 11 0.67 -1.73 13.41
N ILE A 12 -0.61 -2.03 13.59
CA ILE A 12 -1.71 -1.29 12.99
C ILE A 12 -1.71 0.19 13.44
N ASP A 13 -1.11 0.48 14.59
CA ASP A 13 -0.88 1.82 15.16
C ASP A 13 -0.04 2.76 14.26
N LYS A 14 0.79 2.20 13.38
CA LYS A 14 1.51 2.97 12.35
C LYS A 14 0.64 3.33 11.15
N LEU A 15 -0.52 2.71 11.02
CA LEU A 15 -1.49 2.99 9.96
C LEU A 15 -2.53 3.99 10.48
N PRO A 16 -3.11 4.81 9.59
CA PRO A 16 -4.24 5.66 9.96
C PRO A 16 -5.40 4.83 10.52
N ALA A 17 -6.18 5.42 11.44
CA ALA A 17 -7.34 4.76 12.07
C ALA A 17 -8.31 4.14 11.04
N THR A 18 -8.37 4.68 9.83
CA THR A 18 -9.11 4.13 8.69
C THR A 18 -8.76 2.67 8.41
N HIS A 19 -7.48 2.30 8.48
CA HIS A 19 -6.97 0.97 8.15
C HIS A 19 -7.11 -0.05 9.29
N HIS A 20 -7.43 0.40 10.51
CA HIS A 20 -7.60 -0.50 11.67
C HIS A 20 -8.72 -1.53 11.47
N ASN A 21 -9.75 -1.20 10.68
CA ASN A 21 -10.91 -2.05 10.46
C ASN A 21 -10.78 -2.94 9.20
N GLY A 22 -9.56 -3.05 8.66
CA GLY A 22 -9.22 -3.75 7.42
C GLY A 22 -9.05 -2.81 6.23
N TYR A 23 -8.11 -3.14 5.34
CA TYR A 23 -7.74 -2.31 4.19
C TYR A 23 -7.44 -3.15 2.95
N VAL A 24 -7.39 -2.47 1.81
CA VAL A 24 -6.98 -3.03 0.51
C VAL A 24 -5.49 -2.79 0.33
N GLY A 25 -4.71 -3.85 0.10
CA GLY A 25 -3.29 -3.74 -0.23
C GLY A 25 -3.12 -3.61 -1.73
N LEU A 26 -2.86 -2.41 -2.24
CA LEU A 26 -2.68 -2.19 -3.67
C LEU A 26 -1.19 -2.23 -4.02
N VAL A 27 -0.78 -3.28 -4.72
CA VAL A 27 0.61 -3.47 -5.14
C VAL A 27 0.86 -2.69 -6.44
N ILE A 28 1.56 -1.57 -6.34
CA ILE A 28 1.96 -0.75 -7.50
C ILE A 28 3.38 -1.07 -7.98
N GLY A 29 4.13 -1.90 -7.25
CA GLY A 29 5.47 -2.34 -7.63
C GLY A 29 5.50 -3.27 -8.85
N ALA A 30 6.08 -2.82 -9.96
CA ALA A 30 6.31 -3.63 -11.14
C ALA A 30 7.72 -3.43 -11.69
N ALA A 31 8.39 -4.53 -12.07
CA ALA A 31 9.76 -4.53 -12.58
C ALA A 31 9.96 -3.79 -13.93
N LEU A 32 8.88 -3.35 -14.59
CA LEU A 32 8.91 -2.64 -15.86
C LEU A 32 7.88 -1.51 -15.82
N ALA A 33 8.30 -0.29 -16.14
CA ALA A 33 7.44 0.89 -16.16
C ALA A 33 6.24 0.79 -17.12
N THR A 34 6.30 -0.08 -18.13
CA THR A 34 5.18 -0.34 -19.06
C THR A 34 4.07 -1.21 -18.46
N LYS A 35 4.32 -1.85 -17.32
CA LYS A 35 3.33 -2.59 -16.51
C LYS A 35 2.88 -1.83 -15.27
N GLN A 36 3.49 -0.68 -14.97
CA GLN A 36 2.96 0.23 -13.97
C GLN A 36 1.64 0.82 -14.49
N LEU A 37 0.57 0.66 -13.71
CA LEU A 37 -0.68 1.34 -14.02
C LEU A 37 -0.42 2.85 -13.98
N PRO A 38 -0.89 3.61 -14.98
CA PRO A 38 -0.79 5.06 -14.93
C PRO A 38 -1.57 5.61 -13.74
N LEU A 39 -1.06 6.69 -13.14
CA LEU A 39 -1.65 7.37 -11.98
C LEU A 39 -3.16 7.55 -12.14
N SER A 40 -3.63 8.04 -13.30
CA SER A 40 -5.07 8.25 -13.53
C SER A 40 -5.95 7.01 -13.34
N LYS A 41 -5.44 5.80 -13.59
CA LYS A 41 -6.20 4.57 -13.29
C LYS A 41 -6.19 4.23 -11.81
N LEU A 42 -5.06 4.46 -11.14
CA LEU A 42 -4.95 4.26 -9.69
C LEU A 42 -5.84 5.26 -8.94
N GLU A 43 -5.92 6.50 -9.42
CA GLU A 43 -6.81 7.54 -8.92
C GLU A 43 -8.28 7.12 -9.09
N ALA A 44 -8.66 6.64 -10.27
CA ALA A 44 -10.02 6.14 -10.51
C ALA A 44 -10.36 4.93 -9.62
N LEU A 45 -9.40 4.03 -9.39
CA LEU A 45 -9.55 2.92 -8.45
C LEU A 45 -9.73 3.42 -7.02
N CYS A 46 -8.89 4.34 -6.56
CA CYS A 46 -9.01 4.92 -5.23
C CYS A 46 -10.32 5.69 -5.04
N ALA A 47 -10.81 6.35 -6.08
CA ALA A 47 -12.10 7.04 -6.06
C ALA A 47 -13.28 6.06 -6.01
N ALA A 48 -13.17 4.92 -6.70
CA ALA A 48 -14.21 3.88 -6.70
C ALA A 48 -14.21 3.02 -5.42
N ILE A 49 -13.07 2.94 -4.74
CA ILE A 49 -12.88 2.15 -3.51
C ILE A 49 -13.15 3.06 -2.32
N GLU A 50 -14.26 2.83 -1.61
CA GLU A 50 -14.62 3.65 -0.45
C GLU A 50 -13.81 3.32 0.82
N GLN A 51 -13.16 2.14 0.82
CA GLN A 51 -12.36 1.58 1.90
C GLN A 51 -10.89 2.06 1.86
N PRO A 52 -10.17 2.01 2.99
CA PRO A 52 -8.75 2.37 3.06
C PRO A 52 -7.85 1.51 2.16
N ILE A 53 -6.81 2.12 1.58
CA ILE A 53 -5.90 1.51 0.61
C ILE A 53 -4.45 1.73 1.05
N VAL A 54 -3.68 0.65 1.14
CA VAL A 54 -2.23 0.69 1.42
C VAL A 54 -1.48 0.42 0.12
N LEU A 55 -0.69 1.40 -0.33
CA LEU A 55 0.12 1.28 -1.54
C LEU A 55 1.44 0.58 -1.23
N LEU A 56 1.65 -0.58 -1.83
CA LEU A 56 2.84 -1.40 -1.65
C LEU A 56 3.67 -1.41 -2.93
N GLY A 57 4.96 -1.15 -2.83
CA GLY A 57 5.82 -0.99 -4.00
C GLY A 57 7.27 -0.68 -3.66
N GLY A 58 8.08 -0.59 -4.71
CA GLY A 58 9.49 -0.24 -4.60
C GLY A 58 9.69 1.24 -4.28
N PRO A 59 10.93 1.66 -4.00
CA PRO A 59 11.28 3.07 -3.87
C PRO A 59 11.08 3.85 -5.17
N GLU A 60 11.17 3.18 -6.32
CA GLU A 60 10.85 3.76 -7.64
C GLU A 60 9.38 4.19 -7.77
N ASP A 61 8.47 3.45 -7.14
CA ASP A 61 7.03 3.76 -7.09
C ASP A 61 6.65 4.76 -6.02
N ALA A 62 7.56 5.05 -5.08
CA ALA A 62 7.26 5.89 -3.92
C ALA A 62 6.77 7.28 -4.32
N VAL A 63 7.27 7.82 -5.44
CA VAL A 63 6.84 9.11 -6.00
C VAL A 63 5.38 9.05 -6.45
N ASN A 64 5.01 8.04 -7.24
CA ASN A 64 3.63 7.85 -7.70
C ASN A 64 2.69 7.58 -6.54
N GLY A 65 3.10 6.72 -5.59
CA GLY A 65 2.31 6.45 -4.41
C GLY A 65 2.12 7.67 -3.52
N GLN A 66 3.09 8.59 -3.49
CA GLN A 66 2.97 9.84 -2.74
C GLN A 66 1.97 10.78 -3.41
N LEU A 67 1.94 10.85 -4.74
CA LEU A 67 0.93 11.63 -5.47
C LEU A 67 -0.49 11.13 -5.19
N LEU A 68 -0.69 9.81 -5.17
CA LEU A 68 -1.98 9.22 -4.78
C LEU A 68 -2.34 9.54 -3.33
N ALA A 69 -1.39 9.40 -2.41
CA ALA A 69 -1.59 9.76 -1.01
C ALA A 69 -1.88 11.25 -0.82
N ASP A 70 -1.37 12.14 -1.68
CA ASP A 70 -1.68 13.58 -1.63
C ASP A 70 -3.14 13.87 -1.97
N ILE A 71 -3.73 13.11 -2.88
CA ILE A 71 -5.14 13.22 -3.26
C ILE A 71 -6.05 12.79 -2.10
N ASN A 72 -5.72 11.70 -1.40
CA ASN A 72 -6.52 11.19 -0.28
C ASN A 72 -5.65 10.63 0.87
N GLN A 73 -4.96 11.50 1.60
CA GLN A 73 -4.05 11.10 2.70
C GLN A 73 -4.72 10.35 3.86
N GLU A 74 -6.03 10.53 4.03
CA GLU A 74 -6.81 9.87 5.10
C GLU A 74 -7.15 8.42 4.78
N LYS A 75 -7.21 8.07 3.49
CA LYS A 75 -7.59 6.73 3.01
C LYS A 75 -6.43 5.99 2.36
N ILE A 76 -5.54 6.71 1.70
CA ILE A 76 -4.44 6.14 0.93
C ILE A 76 -3.16 6.31 1.74
N PHE A 77 -2.60 5.19 2.17
CA PHE A 77 -1.33 5.15 2.86
C PHE A 77 -0.22 4.69 1.93
N ASN A 78 0.74 5.58 1.67
CA ASN A 78 1.91 5.25 0.87
C ASN A 78 2.94 4.47 1.71
N ALA A 79 2.99 3.15 1.53
CA ALA A 79 3.99 2.25 2.11
C ALA A 79 5.16 1.95 1.14
N CYS A 80 5.16 2.50 -0.08
CA CYS A 80 6.17 2.21 -1.09
C CYS A 80 7.56 2.70 -0.65
N GLY A 81 8.55 1.81 -0.70
CA GLY A 81 9.93 2.10 -0.28
C GLY A 81 10.12 2.45 1.21
N LYS A 82 9.06 2.49 2.02
CA LYS A 82 9.11 2.83 3.46
C LYS A 82 9.23 1.61 4.38
N PHE A 83 8.86 0.43 3.90
CA PHE A 83 8.84 -0.81 4.68
C PHE A 83 9.78 -1.85 4.07
N LYS A 84 10.44 -2.65 4.92
CA LYS A 84 11.29 -3.76 4.46
C LYS A 84 10.45 -4.91 3.93
N LEU A 85 11.08 -5.85 3.23
CA LEU A 85 10.41 -7.00 2.62
C LEU A 85 9.51 -7.77 3.61
N HIS A 86 9.96 -7.98 4.85
CA HIS A 86 9.17 -8.65 5.88
C HIS A 86 7.97 -7.82 6.37
N GLU A 87 8.17 -6.51 6.54
CA GLU A 87 7.10 -5.59 6.95
C GLU A 87 6.04 -5.45 5.85
N SER A 88 6.46 -5.32 4.60
CA SER A 88 5.57 -5.33 3.43
C SER A 88 4.81 -6.65 3.33
N ALA A 89 5.48 -7.79 3.53
CA ALA A 89 4.80 -9.09 3.59
C ALA A 89 3.77 -9.15 4.72
N SER A 90 4.05 -8.51 5.87
CA SER A 90 3.11 -8.45 6.99
C SER A 90 1.90 -7.59 6.67
N LEU A 91 2.08 -6.49 5.94
CA LEU A 91 0.99 -5.64 5.47
C LEU A 91 0.12 -6.35 4.43
N VAL A 92 0.74 -7.11 3.52
CA VAL A 92 0.03 -7.97 2.56
C VAL A 92 -0.81 -9.02 3.30
N GLN A 93 -0.25 -9.66 4.33
CA GLN A 93 -0.93 -10.72 5.08
C GLN A 93 -2.11 -10.19 5.92
N GLN A 94 -2.01 -8.95 6.40
CA GLN A 94 -3.08 -8.25 7.14
C GLN A 94 -4.12 -7.61 6.21
N ALA A 95 -3.84 -7.48 4.91
CA ALA A 95 -4.75 -6.90 3.96
C ALA A 95 -5.98 -7.81 3.77
N LYS A 96 -7.16 -7.18 3.67
CA LYS A 96 -8.42 -7.90 3.46
C LYS A 96 -8.58 -8.32 2.01
N VAL A 97 -8.03 -7.51 1.10
CA VAL A 97 -8.04 -7.69 -0.35
C VAL A 97 -6.71 -7.18 -0.90
N ILE A 98 -6.20 -7.83 -1.95
CA ILE A 98 -5.03 -7.41 -2.74
C ILE A 98 -5.40 -7.39 -4.22
#